data_AF-A0A6L2Q091-F1
#
_entry.id   AF-A0A6L2Q091-F1
#
_cell.length_a   1.000
_cell.length_b   1.000
_cell.length_c   1.000
_cell.angle_alpha   90.00
_cell.angle_beta   90.00
_cell.angle_gamma   90.00
#
_symmetry.space_group_name_H-M   'P 1'
#
loop_
_entity.id
_entity.type
_entity.pdbx_description
1 polymer ?
#
loop_
_entity_poly.entity_id
_entity_poly.type
_entity_poly.pdbx_seq_one_letter_code
_entity_poly.pdbx_strand_id
1 'polypeptide(L)'
;MGSVALFVNRAVQISSSISVHNVIRSVLLRSRINVCVASPCLRGLRERALCIIDDDFCDVDYPPIRGRECNKRAAVSMLLDLFGASPKESESMVLKYPELKFVSAENAQSNIEFFKERGVSEEVLQQNPWLLKYRAAALSRKLDILKDMHLDDVIAVIPLLQFSIIKLRNFAALAEKELPEVPYGSRLIYTREKLQCTLEDVCKKFVEHEFLFTVPFDRFAAIMDLLLGAGVAPHHILSDMWVFRSNVEKTASRLQMAVQAGIETIKPWMLRSSHKVFSK
;
A
#
# COMPACT_ATOMS: atom_id res chain seq x y z
N MET A 1 39.05 -36.71 17.98
CA MET A 1 37.65 -36.63 18.45
C MET A 1 36.99 -35.46 17.74
N GLY A 2 36.13 -35.74 16.77
CA GLY A 2 35.38 -34.71 16.03
C GLY A 2 34.13 -35.36 15.46
N SER A 3 32.98 -35.11 16.09
CA SER A 3 31.69 -35.62 15.61
C SER A 3 31.12 -34.67 14.57
N VAL A 4 30.85 -35.21 13.39
CA VAL A 4 30.11 -34.57 12.29
C VAL A 4 28.63 -34.54 12.67
N ALA A 5 27.99 -33.38 12.55
CA ALA A 5 26.55 -33.23 12.74
C ALA A 5 25.79 -33.86 11.57
N LEU A 6 25.14 -35.00 11.81
CA LEU A 6 24.16 -35.59 10.91
C LEU A 6 22.86 -34.78 10.95
N PHE A 7 22.54 -34.09 9.85
CA PHE A 7 21.22 -33.49 9.65
C PHE A 7 20.20 -34.60 9.34
N VAL A 8 19.31 -34.87 10.29
CA VAL A 8 18.19 -35.79 10.10
C VAL A 8 17.03 -35.03 9.46
N ASN A 9 16.74 -35.33 8.19
CA ASN A 9 15.48 -34.93 7.55
C ASN A 9 14.32 -35.67 8.22
N ARG A 10 13.56 -34.99 9.08
CA ARG A 10 12.28 -35.52 9.58
C ARG A 10 11.19 -35.31 8.53
N ALA A 11 10.77 -36.39 7.88
CA ALA A 11 9.50 -36.41 7.15
C ALA A 11 8.35 -36.44 8.18
N VAL A 12 7.46 -35.46 8.13
CA VAL A 12 6.23 -35.47 8.93
C VAL A 12 5.12 -36.06 8.06
N GLN A 13 4.67 -37.26 8.41
CA GLN A 13 3.53 -37.91 7.77
C GLN A 13 2.26 -37.46 8.50
N ILE A 14 1.46 -36.62 7.86
CA ILE A 14 0.19 -36.14 8.43
C ILE A 14 -0.92 -37.13 8.01
N SER A 15 -1.54 -37.80 8.98
CA SER A 15 -2.70 -38.66 8.74
C SER A 15 -3.96 -37.84 8.47
N SER A 16 -4.90 -38.43 7.73
CA SER A 16 -6.09 -37.81 7.14
C SER A 16 -7.19 -37.39 8.11
N SER A 17 -6.88 -37.07 9.37
CA SER A 17 -7.88 -36.75 10.40
C SER A 17 -7.67 -35.43 11.15
N ILE A 18 -6.78 -34.54 10.70
CA ILE A 18 -6.58 -33.22 11.31
C ILE A 18 -7.20 -32.14 10.43
N SER A 19 -8.14 -31.37 10.98
CA SER A 19 -8.75 -30.19 10.34
C SER A 19 -7.68 -29.20 9.88
N VAL A 20 -7.74 -28.88 8.57
CA VAL A 20 -6.82 -28.03 7.80
C VAL A 20 -6.54 -26.67 8.45
N HIS A 21 -7.46 -26.17 9.28
CA HIS A 21 -7.36 -24.87 9.93
C HIS A 21 -6.31 -24.78 11.04
N ASN A 22 -5.94 -25.89 11.68
CA ASN A 22 -5.04 -25.89 12.84
C ASN A 22 -3.54 -26.01 12.49
N VAL A 23 -3.21 -26.47 11.28
CA VAL A 23 -1.81 -26.64 10.85
C VAL A 23 -1.18 -25.31 10.42
N ILE A 24 -1.98 -24.39 9.87
CA ILE A 24 -1.49 -23.10 9.35
C ILE A 24 -1.07 -22.14 10.48
N ARG A 25 -1.65 -22.28 11.69
CA ARG A 25 -1.30 -21.39 12.82
C ARG A 25 0.01 -21.75 13.54
N SER A 26 0.52 -22.97 13.38
CA SER A 26 1.64 -23.49 14.19
C SER A 26 2.99 -23.54 13.47
N VAL A 27 3.06 -23.24 12.16
CA VAL A 27 4.32 -23.25 11.40
C VAL A 27 4.69 -21.84 10.94
N LEU A 28 5.07 -21.00 11.91
CA LEU A 28 5.69 -19.69 11.68
C LEU A 28 7.12 -19.70 12.26
N LEU A 29 7.98 -20.61 11.79
CA LEU A 29 9.40 -20.61 12.18
C LEU A 29 10.32 -21.05 11.03
N ARG A 30 10.93 -20.05 10.38
CA ARG A 30 12.30 -19.98 9.81
C ARG A 30 13.06 -21.28 9.47
N SER A 31 12.46 -22.23 8.78
CA SER A 31 13.21 -23.35 8.21
C SER A 31 12.56 -23.87 6.93
N ARG A 32 13.41 -24.17 5.93
CA ARG A 32 13.00 -24.78 4.66
C ARG A 32 12.46 -26.18 4.95
N ILE A 33 11.15 -26.33 5.05
CA ILE A 33 10.50 -27.63 5.11
C ILE A 33 10.11 -28.04 3.68
N ASN A 34 10.70 -29.13 3.18
CA ASN A 34 10.22 -29.79 1.97
C ASN A 34 8.94 -30.57 2.31
N VAL A 35 7.78 -29.99 2.02
CA VAL A 35 6.50 -30.68 2.15
C VAL A 35 6.24 -31.48 0.87
N CYS A 36 6.49 -32.79 0.90
CA CYS A 36 6.04 -33.70 -0.14
C CYS A 36 4.56 -34.00 0.06
N VAL A 37 3.71 -33.38 -0.75
CA VAL A 37 2.26 -33.61 -0.72
C VAL A 37 1.92 -34.75 -1.69
N ALA A 38 1.46 -35.89 -1.17
CA ALA A 38 1.12 -37.08 -1.95
C ALA A 38 -0.30 -37.06 -2.57
N SER A 39 -1.02 -35.94 -2.51
CA SER A 39 -2.40 -35.83 -3.01
C SER A 39 -2.48 -35.02 -4.32
N PRO A 40 -3.09 -35.56 -5.40
CA PRO A 40 -3.30 -34.84 -6.66
C PRO A 40 -4.10 -33.53 -6.50
N CYS A 41 -5.04 -33.46 -5.54
CA CYS A 41 -5.85 -32.26 -5.29
C CYS A 41 -5.07 -31.06 -4.69
N LEU A 42 -3.86 -31.27 -4.21
CA LEU A 42 -3.05 -30.22 -3.56
C LEU A 42 -1.91 -29.68 -4.46
N ARG A 43 -1.74 -30.21 -5.69
CA ARG A 43 -0.76 -29.67 -6.65
C ARG A 43 -1.07 -28.23 -7.06
N GLY A 44 -2.34 -27.88 -7.23
CA GLY A 44 -2.76 -26.52 -7.59
C GLY A 44 -2.44 -25.45 -6.53
N LEU A 45 -2.33 -25.83 -5.26
CA LEU A 45 -1.93 -24.92 -4.18
C LEU A 45 -0.40 -24.76 -4.08
N ARG A 46 0.37 -25.78 -4.47
CA ARG A 46 1.84 -25.72 -4.52
C ARG A 46 2.33 -24.81 -5.64
N GLU A 47 1.66 -24.81 -6.80
CA GLU A 47 1.99 -23.89 -7.90
C GLU A 47 1.67 -22.43 -7.52
N ARG A 48 0.54 -22.17 -6.86
CA ARG A 48 0.24 -20.82 -6.33
C ARG A 48 1.18 -20.36 -5.23
N ALA A 49 1.67 -21.26 -4.36
CA ALA A 49 2.58 -20.91 -3.28
C ALA A 49 4.04 -20.69 -3.75
N LEU A 50 4.48 -21.38 -4.80
CA LEU A 50 5.83 -21.20 -5.36
C LEU A 50 5.98 -19.87 -6.13
N CYS A 51 4.91 -19.33 -6.71
CA CYS A 51 4.93 -18.03 -7.38
C CYS A 51 4.97 -16.82 -6.42
N ILE A 52 4.65 -17.01 -5.13
CA ILE A 52 4.57 -15.91 -4.14
C ILE A 52 5.95 -15.53 -3.60
N ILE A 53 6.98 -16.38 -3.76
CA ILE A 53 8.26 -16.21 -3.07
C ILE A 53 9.20 -15.22 -3.79
N ASP A 54 8.99 -14.90 -5.07
CA ASP A 54 9.95 -14.08 -5.85
C ASP A 54 9.47 -12.67 -6.23
N ASP A 55 8.19 -12.32 -6.10
CA ASP A 55 7.71 -11.04 -6.63
C ASP A 55 8.23 -9.82 -5.84
N ASP A 56 8.31 -9.87 -4.51
CA ASP A 56 8.74 -8.70 -3.70
C ASP A 56 10.26 -8.45 -3.76
N PHE A 57 11.09 -9.47 -4.07
CA PHE A 57 12.55 -9.31 -4.19
C PHE A 57 12.99 -8.79 -5.57
N CYS A 58 12.10 -8.78 -6.56
CA CYS A 58 12.39 -8.36 -7.93
C CYS A 58 11.88 -6.96 -8.28
N ASP A 59 11.15 -6.29 -7.38
CA ASP A 59 10.50 -5.00 -7.61
C ASP A 59 11.48 -3.85 -7.89
N VAL A 60 12.69 -3.92 -7.32
CA VAL A 60 13.64 -2.81 -7.23
C VAL A 60 14.93 -3.14 -7.98
N ASP A 61 15.55 -2.13 -8.60
CA ASP A 61 16.71 -2.30 -9.50
C ASP A 61 18.05 -2.61 -8.79
N TYR A 62 18.05 -2.94 -7.49
CA TYR A 62 19.28 -3.27 -6.78
C TYR A 62 19.15 -4.50 -5.87
N PRO A 63 20.11 -5.45 -5.93
CA PRO A 63 20.14 -6.61 -5.04
C PRO A 63 20.48 -6.20 -3.59
N PRO A 64 20.19 -7.05 -2.58
CA PRO A 64 20.55 -6.81 -1.19
C PRO A 64 22.08 -6.67 -1.04
N ILE A 65 22.47 -5.52 -0.50
CA ILE A 65 23.82 -4.94 -0.46
C ILE A 65 24.91 -5.92 0.04
N ARG A 66 25.92 -6.17 -0.81
CA ARG A 66 27.34 -6.16 -0.41
C ARG A 66 28.19 -5.53 -1.53
N GLY A 67 28.83 -4.39 -1.25
CA GLY A 67 30.03 -3.95 -1.98
C GLY A 67 29.91 -2.93 -3.11
N ARG A 68 28.74 -2.35 -3.43
CA ARG A 68 28.70 -1.19 -4.34
C ARG A 68 29.05 0.08 -3.59
N GLU A 69 30.10 0.77 -4.02
CA GLU A 69 30.40 2.13 -3.59
C GLU A 69 29.30 3.07 -4.09
N CYS A 70 28.48 3.56 -3.16
CA CYS A 70 27.39 4.48 -3.44
C CYS A 70 27.92 5.92 -3.52
N ASN A 71 27.60 6.65 -4.58
CA ASN A 71 28.05 8.03 -4.74
C ASN A 71 26.86 8.99 -4.85
N LYS A 72 26.57 9.74 -3.77
CA LYS A 72 25.56 10.82 -3.76
C LYS A 72 25.75 11.76 -4.95
N ARG A 73 27.00 12.10 -5.30
CA ARG A 73 27.30 13.01 -6.42
C ARG A 73 26.87 12.42 -7.77
N ALA A 74 27.06 11.11 -7.96
CA ALA A 74 26.63 10.44 -9.19
C ALA A 74 25.11 10.43 -9.34
N ALA A 75 24.37 10.16 -8.24
CA ALA A 75 22.91 10.22 -8.26
C ALA A 75 22.39 11.64 -8.52
N VAL A 76 23.03 12.66 -7.94
CA VAL A 76 22.69 14.06 -8.22
C VAL A 76 22.98 14.41 -9.68
N SER A 77 24.14 14.04 -10.22
CA SER A 77 24.48 14.27 -11.63
C SER A 77 23.48 13.60 -12.57
N MET A 78 23.12 12.33 -12.30
CA MET A 78 22.11 11.62 -13.06
C MET A 78 20.76 12.36 -13.06
N LEU A 79 20.28 12.83 -11.90
CA LEU A 79 19.01 13.56 -11.82
C LEU A 79 19.07 14.93 -12.51
N LEU A 80 20.21 15.61 -12.48
CA LEU A 80 20.44 16.84 -13.25
C LEU A 80 20.29 16.59 -14.74
N ASP A 81 20.94 15.54 -15.25
CA ASP A 81 20.94 15.21 -16.67
C ASP A 81 19.56 14.74 -17.15
N LEU A 82 18.85 13.97 -16.32
CA LEU A 82 17.54 13.39 -16.67
C LEU A 82 16.37 14.39 -16.61
N PHE A 83 16.38 15.28 -15.63
CA PHE A 83 15.26 16.19 -15.37
C PHE A 83 15.54 17.66 -15.70
N GLY A 84 16.78 18.00 -16.06
CA GLY A 84 17.19 19.41 -16.19
C GLY A 84 17.01 20.23 -14.90
N ALA A 85 16.89 19.56 -13.75
CA ALA A 85 16.64 20.20 -12.46
C ALA A 85 17.86 20.99 -11.97
N SER A 86 17.70 21.84 -10.96
CA SER A 86 18.85 22.49 -10.33
C SER A 86 19.63 21.51 -9.42
N PRO A 87 20.91 21.78 -9.13
CA PRO A 87 21.70 20.95 -8.21
C PRO A 87 21.06 20.86 -6.82
N LYS A 88 20.44 21.95 -6.35
CA LYS A 88 19.76 21.98 -5.04
C LYS A 88 18.51 21.11 -5.03
N GLU A 89 17.71 21.12 -6.09
CA GLU A 89 16.53 20.26 -6.21
C GLU A 89 16.92 18.80 -6.28
N SER A 90 17.89 18.46 -7.13
CA SER A 90 18.41 17.09 -7.24
C SER A 90 18.99 16.58 -5.92
N GLU A 91 19.72 17.42 -5.19
CA GLU A 91 20.18 17.08 -3.84
C GLU A 91 19.03 16.85 -2.86
N SER A 92 18.01 17.70 -2.89
CA SER A 92 16.80 17.55 -2.07
C SER A 92 16.07 16.24 -2.37
N MET A 93 15.96 15.85 -3.64
CA MET A 93 15.37 14.58 -4.06
C MET A 93 16.13 13.38 -3.48
N VAL A 94 17.47 13.36 -3.59
CA VAL A 94 18.32 12.28 -3.06
C VAL A 94 18.31 12.24 -1.53
N LEU A 95 18.15 13.38 -0.86
CA LEU A 95 17.98 13.44 0.60
C LEU A 95 16.63 12.86 1.03
N LYS A 96 15.56 13.22 0.31
CA LYS A 96 14.20 12.73 0.59
C LYS A 96 14.04 11.24 0.26
N TYR A 97 14.73 10.76 -0.78
CA TYR A 97 14.67 9.37 -1.26
C TYR A 97 16.09 8.79 -1.44
N PRO A 98 16.72 8.32 -0.35
CA PRO A 98 18.10 7.83 -0.38
C PRO A 98 18.34 6.65 -1.32
N GLU A 99 17.30 5.88 -1.65
CA GLU A 99 17.36 4.71 -2.53
C GLU A 99 17.81 5.07 -3.96
N LEU A 100 17.64 6.34 -4.37
CA LEU A 100 18.08 6.84 -5.67
C LEU A 100 19.60 6.72 -5.87
N LYS A 101 20.37 6.61 -4.79
CA LYS A 101 21.83 6.36 -4.85
C LYS A 101 22.20 5.02 -5.47
N PHE A 102 21.24 4.10 -5.57
CA PHE A 102 21.46 2.74 -6.07
C PHE A 102 20.88 2.53 -7.47
N VAL A 103 20.18 3.53 -8.02
CA VAL A 103 19.52 3.46 -9.30
C VAL A 103 20.52 3.71 -10.42
N SER A 104 20.47 2.89 -11.47
CA SER A 104 21.26 3.11 -12.68
C SER A 104 20.63 4.19 -13.55
N ALA A 105 21.44 4.97 -14.27
CA ALA A 105 20.93 5.97 -15.21
C ALA A 105 20.04 5.34 -16.30
N GLU A 106 20.38 4.13 -16.76
CA GLU A 106 19.60 3.36 -17.73
C GLU A 106 18.21 2.99 -17.19
N ASN A 107 18.11 2.48 -15.96
CA ASN A 107 16.81 2.17 -15.36
C ASN A 107 15.98 3.44 -15.10
N ALA A 108 16.62 4.52 -14.64
CA ALA A 108 15.94 5.80 -14.43
C ALA A 108 15.38 6.36 -15.76
N GLN A 109 16.18 6.36 -16.83
CA GLN A 109 15.75 6.77 -18.17
C GLN A 109 14.59 5.90 -18.67
N SER A 110 14.71 4.58 -18.55
CA SER A 110 13.66 3.63 -18.94
C SER A 110 12.34 3.89 -18.21
N ASN A 111 12.41 4.22 -16.91
CA ASN A 111 11.23 4.56 -16.12
C ASN A 111 10.61 5.90 -16.52
N ILE A 112 11.43 6.90 -16.87
CA ILE A 112 10.94 8.20 -17.36
C ILE A 112 10.19 7.99 -18.69
N GLU A 113 10.77 7.25 -19.63
CA GLU A 113 10.13 6.91 -20.90
C GLU A 113 8.83 6.13 -20.69
N PHE A 114 8.86 5.10 -19.83
CA PHE A 114 7.68 4.29 -19.47
C PHE A 114 6.48 5.14 -19.01
N PHE A 115 6.72 6.18 -18.22
CA PHE A 115 5.69 7.08 -17.73
C PHE A 115 5.31 8.18 -18.74
N LYS A 116 6.27 8.70 -19.50
CA LYS A 116 6.00 9.66 -20.59
C LYS A 116 5.10 9.06 -21.67
N GLU A 117 5.32 7.81 -22.06
CA GLU A 117 4.46 7.05 -22.98
C GLU A 117 3.02 6.90 -22.47
N ARG A 118 2.82 6.99 -21.15
CA ARG A 118 1.52 6.92 -20.47
C ARG A 118 0.93 8.30 -20.17
N GLY A 119 1.51 9.36 -20.72
CA GLY A 119 1.01 10.74 -20.58
C GLY A 119 1.36 11.40 -19.25
N VAL A 120 2.27 10.83 -18.45
CA VAL A 120 2.75 11.46 -17.22
C VAL A 120 3.82 12.50 -17.58
N SER A 121 3.61 13.75 -17.14
CA SER A 121 4.55 14.84 -17.42
C SER A 121 5.83 14.70 -16.61
N GLU A 122 6.88 15.37 -17.06
CA GLU A 122 8.18 15.34 -16.37
C GLU A 122 8.11 16.00 -14.99
N GLU A 123 7.28 17.04 -14.83
CA GLU A 123 7.06 17.73 -13.56
C GLU A 123 6.46 16.78 -12.50
N VAL A 124 5.53 15.89 -12.92
CA VAL A 124 4.95 14.88 -12.02
C VAL A 124 6.01 13.86 -11.59
N LEU A 125 6.90 13.46 -12.51
CA LEU A 125 8.01 12.56 -12.21
C LEU A 125 9.06 13.22 -11.30
N GLN A 126 9.36 14.51 -11.48
CA GLN A 126 10.22 15.29 -10.60
C GLN A 126 9.66 15.40 -9.18
N GLN A 127 8.33 15.47 -9.02
CA GLN A 127 7.67 15.44 -7.71
C GLN A 127 7.70 14.05 -7.07
N ASN A 128 7.83 13.00 -7.89
CA ASN A 128 7.81 11.59 -7.49
C ASN A 128 9.08 10.82 -7.95
N PRO A 129 10.30 11.31 -7.62
CA PRO A 129 11.53 10.73 -8.16
C PRO A 129 11.79 9.33 -7.61
N TRP A 130 11.15 8.97 -6.49
CA TRP A 130 11.15 7.62 -5.91
C TRP A 130 10.63 6.54 -6.86
N LEU A 131 9.86 6.90 -7.90
CA LEU A 131 9.44 5.98 -8.95
C LEU A 131 10.62 5.38 -9.73
N LEU A 132 11.73 6.11 -9.82
CA LEU A 132 12.90 5.69 -10.58
C LEU A 132 13.60 4.46 -10.00
N LYS A 133 13.32 4.08 -8.73
CA LYS A 133 13.95 2.94 -8.08
C LYS A 133 13.39 1.58 -8.51
N TYR A 134 12.18 1.56 -9.06
CA TYR A 134 11.55 0.32 -9.48
C TYR A 134 12.09 -0.11 -10.84
N ARG A 135 11.91 -1.39 -11.17
CA ARG A 135 12.08 -1.86 -12.55
C ARG A 135 10.82 -1.58 -13.35
N ALA A 136 10.95 -1.25 -14.64
CA ALA A 136 9.80 -1.02 -15.52
C ALA A 136 8.80 -2.19 -15.53
N ALA A 137 9.28 -3.44 -15.50
CA ALA A 137 8.43 -4.62 -15.41
C ALA A 137 7.60 -4.68 -14.11
N ALA A 138 8.16 -4.23 -12.98
CA ALA A 138 7.44 -4.16 -11.72
C ALA A 138 6.38 -3.05 -11.76
N LEU A 139 6.73 -1.87 -12.26
CA LEU A 139 5.79 -0.75 -12.45
C LEU A 139 4.60 -1.15 -13.34
N SER A 140 4.86 -1.85 -14.45
CA SER A 140 3.81 -2.38 -15.33
C SER A 140 2.86 -3.29 -14.56
N ARG A 141 3.37 -4.30 -13.85
CA ARG A 141 2.53 -5.21 -13.06
C ARG A 141 1.71 -4.48 -12.00
N LYS A 142 2.29 -3.47 -11.33
CA LYS A 142 1.58 -2.67 -10.34
C LYS A 142 0.43 -1.88 -10.97
N LEU A 143 0.66 -1.26 -12.12
CA LEU A 143 -0.38 -0.55 -12.86
C LEU A 143 -1.47 -1.50 -13.37
N ASP A 144 -1.11 -2.70 -13.83
CA ASP A 144 -2.08 -3.71 -14.26
C ASP A 144 -3.02 -4.10 -13.09
N ILE A 145 -2.46 -4.32 -11.88
CA ILE A 145 -3.27 -4.59 -10.68
C ILE A 145 -4.18 -3.41 -10.33
N LEU A 146 -3.69 -2.18 -10.42
CA LEU A 146 -4.50 -0.98 -10.15
C LEU A 146 -5.63 -0.80 -11.18
N LYS A 147 -5.37 -1.16 -12.43
CA LYS A 147 -6.37 -1.20 -13.49
C LYS A 147 -7.47 -2.22 -13.20
N ASP A 148 -7.11 -3.40 -12.71
CA ASP A 148 -8.06 -4.42 -12.27
C ASP A 148 -8.94 -3.94 -11.11
N MET A 149 -8.48 -2.94 -10.34
CA MET A 149 -9.25 -2.24 -9.29
C MET A 149 -10.11 -1.07 -9.83
N HIS A 150 -10.26 -0.93 -11.14
CA HIS A 150 -10.94 0.18 -11.82
C HIS A 150 -10.30 1.56 -11.55
N LEU A 151 -8.97 1.61 -11.51
CA LEU A 151 -8.19 2.84 -11.30
C LEU A 151 -7.28 3.10 -12.52
N ASP A 152 -7.89 3.51 -13.64
CA ASP A 152 -7.20 3.71 -14.93
C ASP A 152 -6.38 5.01 -15.02
N ASP A 153 -6.66 6.00 -14.17
CA ASP A 153 -5.93 7.28 -14.16
C ASP A 153 -4.54 7.11 -13.55
N VAL A 154 -3.55 6.88 -14.44
CA VAL A 154 -2.15 6.64 -14.07
C VAL A 154 -1.60 7.75 -13.17
N ILE A 155 -1.92 9.02 -13.44
CA ILE A 155 -1.39 10.16 -12.67
C ILE A 155 -1.96 10.11 -11.25
N ALA A 156 -3.28 9.93 -11.13
CA ALA A 156 -3.94 9.92 -9.83
C ALA A 156 -3.50 8.74 -8.93
N VAL A 157 -3.11 7.60 -9.52
CA VAL A 157 -2.76 6.39 -8.77
C VAL A 157 -1.27 6.27 -8.43
N ILE A 158 -0.42 7.17 -8.91
CA ILE A 158 1.03 7.19 -8.58
C ILE A 158 1.30 6.94 -7.09
N PRO A 159 0.59 7.58 -6.12
CA PRO A 159 0.84 7.33 -4.70
C PRO A 159 0.78 5.84 -4.31
N LEU A 160 -0.12 5.07 -4.92
CA LEU A 160 -0.34 3.64 -4.62
C LEU A 160 0.82 2.75 -5.10
N LEU A 161 1.63 3.20 -6.07
CA LEU A 161 2.77 2.42 -6.57
C LEU A 161 3.88 2.20 -5.53
N GLN A 162 3.81 2.91 -4.39
CA GLN A 162 4.68 2.69 -3.23
C GLN A 162 4.46 1.32 -2.57
N PHE A 163 3.26 0.75 -2.68
CA PHE A 163 2.96 -0.57 -2.15
C PHE A 163 3.67 -1.67 -2.95
N SER A 164 4.05 -2.76 -2.29
CA SER A 164 4.56 -3.94 -2.99
C SER A 164 3.47 -4.60 -3.83
N ILE A 165 3.86 -5.36 -4.84
CA ILE A 165 2.92 -6.12 -5.68
C ILE A 165 2.01 -6.99 -4.82
N ILE A 166 2.55 -7.66 -3.79
CA ILE A 166 1.76 -8.49 -2.88
C ILE A 166 0.68 -7.67 -2.15
N LYS A 167 1.03 -6.49 -1.63
CA LYS A 167 0.05 -5.61 -0.98
C LYS A 167 -1.04 -5.16 -1.95
N LEU A 168 -0.68 -4.73 -3.16
CA LEU A 168 -1.64 -4.32 -4.18
C LEU A 168 -2.59 -5.46 -4.55
N ARG A 169 -2.09 -6.69 -4.73
CA ARG A 169 -2.94 -7.87 -4.96
C ARG A 169 -3.89 -8.15 -3.81
N ASN A 170 -3.43 -8.00 -2.56
CA ASN A 170 -4.31 -8.15 -1.40
C ASN A 170 -5.42 -7.10 -1.37
N PHE A 171 -5.10 -5.86 -1.74
CA PHE A 171 -6.11 -4.79 -1.84
C PHE A 171 -7.07 -5.04 -3.01
N ALA A 172 -6.59 -5.50 -4.16
CA ALA A 172 -7.44 -5.86 -5.30
C ALA A 172 -8.39 -7.01 -4.96
N ALA A 173 -7.88 -8.08 -4.34
CA ALA A 173 -8.70 -9.21 -3.90
C ALA A 173 -9.73 -8.84 -2.83
N LEU A 174 -9.47 -7.79 -2.02
CA LEU A 174 -10.44 -7.26 -1.08
C LEU A 174 -11.49 -6.39 -1.79
N ALA A 175 -11.07 -5.53 -2.70
CA ALA A 175 -11.98 -4.70 -3.50
C ALA A 175 -12.96 -5.57 -4.31
N GLU A 176 -12.49 -6.67 -4.91
CA GLU A 176 -13.33 -7.62 -5.63
C GLU A 176 -14.43 -8.25 -4.74
N LYS A 177 -14.08 -8.61 -3.50
CA LYS A 177 -15.05 -9.17 -2.53
C LYS A 177 -16.12 -8.16 -2.12
N GLU A 178 -15.75 -6.89 -2.06
CA GLU A 178 -16.60 -5.81 -1.60
C GLU A 178 -17.37 -5.13 -2.75
N LEU A 179 -17.09 -5.51 -4.00
CA LEU A 179 -17.73 -4.99 -5.20
C LEU A 179 -19.27 -4.93 -5.11
N PRO A 180 -19.98 -5.93 -4.53
CA PRO A 180 -21.44 -5.87 -4.41
C PRO A 180 -21.95 -4.78 -3.46
N GLU A 181 -21.12 -4.35 -2.50
CA GLU A 181 -21.49 -3.43 -1.43
C GLU A 181 -20.97 -2.01 -1.65
N VAL A 182 -19.83 -1.86 -2.33
CA VAL A 182 -19.13 -0.60 -2.50
C VAL A 182 -19.67 0.15 -3.73
N PRO A 183 -20.26 1.35 -3.55
CA PRO A 183 -20.68 2.16 -4.69
C PRO A 183 -19.50 2.49 -5.59
N TYR A 184 -19.74 2.52 -6.90
CA TYR A 184 -18.72 2.72 -7.93
C TYR A 184 -17.64 1.62 -7.99
N GLY A 185 -17.81 0.53 -7.24
CA GLY A 185 -16.90 -0.62 -7.23
C GLY A 185 -15.52 -0.36 -6.62
N SER A 186 -15.28 0.82 -6.04
CA SER A 186 -13.99 1.18 -5.46
C SER A 186 -14.15 2.12 -4.29
N ARG A 187 -13.52 1.78 -3.16
CA ARG A 187 -13.50 2.62 -1.95
C ARG A 187 -12.85 3.98 -2.20
N LEU A 188 -11.86 4.02 -3.08
CA LEU A 188 -11.14 5.23 -3.44
C LEU A 188 -12.08 6.17 -4.23
N ILE A 189 -12.81 5.62 -5.21
CA ILE A 189 -13.82 6.36 -5.97
C ILE A 189 -14.98 6.79 -5.06
N TYR A 190 -15.50 5.89 -4.23
CA TYR A 190 -16.51 6.24 -3.22
C TYR A 190 -16.08 7.41 -2.33
N THR A 191 -14.84 7.39 -1.84
CA THR A 191 -14.32 8.47 -0.97
C THR A 191 -14.17 9.78 -1.74
N ARG A 192 -13.65 9.72 -2.98
CA ARG A 192 -13.54 10.86 -3.90
C ARG A 192 -14.91 11.51 -4.11
N GLU A 193 -15.94 10.72 -4.45
CA GLU A 193 -17.28 11.23 -4.73
C GLU A 193 -17.96 11.78 -3.48
N LYS A 194 -17.81 11.12 -2.32
CA LYS A 194 -18.38 11.60 -1.04
C LYS A 194 -17.72 12.88 -0.53
N LEU A 195 -16.41 13.03 -0.73
CA LEU A 195 -15.65 14.18 -0.23
C LEU A 195 -15.44 15.28 -1.28
N GLN A 196 -15.85 15.05 -2.53
CA GLN A 196 -15.70 15.98 -3.66
C GLN A 196 -14.24 16.48 -3.82
N CYS A 197 -13.28 15.55 -3.73
CA CYS A 197 -11.85 15.83 -3.89
C CYS A 197 -11.25 15.09 -5.08
N THR A 198 -9.94 15.27 -5.33
CA THR A 198 -9.26 14.57 -6.42
C THR A 198 -8.97 13.11 -6.03
N LEU A 199 -8.93 12.21 -7.02
CA LEU A 199 -8.54 10.82 -6.77
C LEU A 199 -7.10 10.71 -6.24
N GLU A 200 -6.22 11.62 -6.68
CA GLU A 200 -4.84 11.70 -6.22
C GLU A 200 -4.76 11.97 -4.70
N ASP A 201 -5.55 12.91 -4.20
CA ASP A 201 -5.60 13.23 -2.77
C ASP A 201 -6.10 12.04 -1.93
N VAL A 202 -7.12 11.34 -2.43
CA VAL A 202 -7.63 10.13 -1.78
C VAL A 202 -6.55 9.05 -1.76
N CYS A 203 -5.87 8.80 -2.89
CA CYS A 203 -4.79 7.83 -2.98
C CYS A 203 -3.66 8.15 -1.98
N LYS A 204 -3.23 9.42 -1.90
CA LYS A 204 -2.24 9.87 -0.89
C LYS A 204 -2.69 9.53 0.53
N LYS A 205 -3.96 9.81 0.87
CA LYS A 205 -4.50 9.51 2.21
C LYS A 205 -4.61 8.02 2.50
N PHE A 206 -4.95 7.21 1.51
CA PHE A 206 -4.99 5.76 1.67
C PHE A 206 -3.58 5.15 1.84
N VAL A 207 -2.56 5.73 1.22
CA VAL A 207 -1.15 5.35 1.46
C VAL A 207 -0.72 5.71 2.88
N GLU A 208 -1.04 6.93 3.34
CA GLU A 208 -0.75 7.38 4.73
C GLU A 208 -1.47 6.51 5.77
N HIS A 209 -2.59 5.91 5.40
CA HIS A 209 -3.50 5.20 6.30
C HIS A 209 -3.93 3.85 5.72
N GLU A 210 -3.00 2.90 5.59
CA GLU A 210 -3.25 1.60 4.95
C GLU A 210 -4.47 0.83 5.49
N PHE A 211 -4.88 1.06 6.74
CA PHE A 211 -6.06 0.41 7.33
C PHE A 211 -7.37 0.80 6.64
N LEU A 212 -7.41 1.89 5.87
CA LEU A 212 -8.59 2.31 5.11
C LEU A 212 -8.97 1.29 4.02
N PHE A 213 -7.99 0.50 3.55
CA PHE A 213 -8.28 -0.62 2.68
C PHE A 213 -9.00 -1.76 3.41
N THR A 214 -8.74 -1.97 4.71
CA THR A 214 -9.12 -3.20 5.42
C THR A 214 -10.21 -3.04 6.48
N VAL A 215 -10.53 -1.80 6.88
CA VAL A 215 -11.71 -1.50 7.71
C VAL A 215 -12.97 -2.06 7.02
N PRO A 216 -13.90 -2.76 7.71
CA PRO A 216 -15.17 -3.18 7.09
C PRO A 216 -15.88 -2.00 6.42
N PHE A 217 -16.38 -2.22 5.19
CA PHE A 217 -16.89 -1.14 4.35
C PHE A 217 -18.17 -0.52 4.94
N ASP A 218 -19.06 -1.33 5.49
CA ASP A 218 -20.25 -0.90 6.24
C ASP A 218 -19.91 0.13 7.33
N ARG A 219 -18.89 -0.14 8.15
CA ARG A 219 -18.40 0.77 9.18
C ARG A 219 -17.80 2.04 8.56
N PHE A 220 -17.02 1.89 7.50
CA PHE A 220 -16.41 3.02 6.80
C PHE A 220 -17.48 3.98 6.27
N ALA A 221 -18.47 3.44 5.55
CA ALA A 221 -19.59 4.18 4.99
C ALA A 221 -20.46 4.83 6.08
N ALA A 222 -20.79 4.09 7.15
CA ALA A 222 -21.58 4.63 8.25
C ALA A 222 -20.89 5.81 8.95
N ILE A 223 -19.57 5.73 9.20
CA ILE A 223 -18.83 6.85 9.78
C ILE A 223 -18.76 8.03 8.80
N MET A 224 -18.57 7.77 7.51
CA MET A 224 -18.55 8.81 6.47
C MET A 224 -19.87 9.60 6.48
N ASP A 225 -20.99 8.89 6.47
CA ASP A 225 -22.33 9.49 6.44
C ASP A 225 -22.67 10.23 7.74
N LEU A 226 -22.25 9.70 8.90
CA LEU A 226 -22.38 10.40 10.18
C LEU A 226 -21.65 11.74 10.20
N LEU A 227 -20.41 11.77 9.70
CA LEU A 227 -19.59 12.99 9.66
C LEU A 227 -20.20 14.03 8.72
N LEU A 228 -20.55 13.63 7.49
CA LEU A 228 -21.14 14.52 6.50
C LEU A 228 -22.53 15.01 6.95
N GLY A 229 -23.35 14.12 7.52
CA GLY A 229 -24.67 14.46 8.04
C GLY A 229 -24.63 15.42 9.25
N ALA A 230 -23.54 15.40 10.03
CA ALA A 230 -23.29 16.37 11.08
C ALA A 230 -22.64 17.68 10.60
N GLY A 231 -22.50 17.88 9.28
CA GLY A 231 -21.94 19.09 8.70
C GLY A 231 -20.42 19.19 8.78
N VAL A 232 -19.70 18.09 9.05
CA VAL A 232 -18.23 18.10 9.05
C VAL A 232 -17.73 18.33 7.62
N ALA A 233 -16.98 19.42 7.41
CA ALA A 233 -16.49 19.77 6.10
C ALA A 233 -15.59 18.65 5.49
N PRO A 234 -15.72 18.32 4.19
CA PRO A 234 -14.97 17.23 3.57
C PRO A 234 -13.45 17.28 3.75
N HIS A 235 -12.87 18.48 3.66
CA HIS A 235 -11.43 18.67 3.86
C HIS A 235 -10.96 18.32 5.29
N HIS A 236 -11.82 18.54 6.30
CA HIS A 236 -11.52 18.10 7.67
C HIS A 236 -11.54 16.58 7.78
N ILE A 237 -12.48 15.90 7.12
CA ILE A 237 -12.54 14.43 7.06
C ILE A 237 -11.28 13.88 6.37
N LEU A 238 -10.96 14.41 5.19
CA LEU A 238 -9.78 14.02 4.41
C LEU A 238 -8.47 14.22 5.21
N SER A 239 -8.41 15.25 6.06
CA SER A 239 -7.25 15.54 6.90
C SER A 239 -7.05 14.59 8.08
N ASP A 240 -8.11 13.93 8.57
CA ASP A 240 -8.06 13.01 9.72
C ASP A 240 -8.86 11.74 9.45
N MET A 241 -8.34 10.92 8.54
CA MET A 241 -8.92 9.62 8.20
C MET A 241 -8.82 8.60 9.34
N TRP A 242 -8.03 8.86 10.38
CA TRP A 242 -7.95 7.94 11.52
C TRP A 242 -9.31 7.75 12.19
N VAL A 243 -10.24 8.71 12.04
CA VAL A 243 -11.62 8.62 12.54
C VAL A 243 -12.33 7.33 12.09
N PHE A 244 -12.01 6.78 10.92
CA PHE A 244 -12.60 5.54 10.39
C PHE A 244 -12.22 4.27 11.17
N ARG A 245 -11.26 4.35 12.10
CA ARG A 245 -10.99 3.26 13.06
C ARG A 245 -11.95 3.24 14.25
N SER A 246 -12.69 4.32 14.47
CA SER A 246 -13.60 4.43 15.60
C SER A 246 -14.76 3.45 15.46
N ASN A 247 -15.40 3.18 16.59
CA ASN A 247 -16.68 2.46 16.61
C ASN A 247 -17.81 3.42 16.16
N VAL A 248 -18.80 2.91 15.43
CA VAL A 248 -19.88 3.71 14.82
C VAL A 248 -20.73 4.36 15.91
N GLU A 249 -21.18 3.58 16.90
CA GLU A 249 -22.05 4.02 17.98
C GLU A 249 -21.36 5.10 18.83
N LYS A 250 -20.09 4.90 19.14
CA LYS A 250 -19.27 5.89 19.85
C LYS A 250 -19.12 7.18 19.06
N THR A 251 -18.91 7.09 17.75
CA THR A 251 -18.80 8.26 16.86
C THR A 251 -20.12 9.03 16.81
N ALA A 252 -21.24 8.31 16.64
CA ALA A 252 -22.58 8.90 16.62
C ALA A 252 -22.93 9.60 17.94
N SER A 253 -22.68 8.95 19.08
CA SER A 253 -22.91 9.52 20.41
C SER A 253 -22.11 10.82 20.62
N ARG A 254 -20.83 10.82 20.23
CA ARG A 254 -19.98 12.02 20.35
C ARG A 254 -20.40 13.14 19.41
N LEU A 255 -20.80 12.81 18.18
CA LEU A 255 -21.35 13.80 17.26
C LEU A 255 -22.61 14.44 17.84
N GLN A 256 -23.54 13.63 18.36
CA GLN A 256 -24.76 14.12 18.98
C GLN A 256 -24.46 15.06 20.16
N MET A 257 -23.52 14.70 21.03
CA MET A 257 -23.11 15.56 22.14
C MET A 257 -22.52 16.89 21.66
N ALA A 258 -21.66 16.86 20.63
CA ALA A 258 -21.04 18.07 20.07
C ALA A 258 -22.08 19.00 19.44
N VAL A 259 -23.05 18.44 18.70
CA VAL A 259 -24.17 19.20 18.11
C VAL A 259 -25.06 19.79 19.21
N GLN A 260 -25.40 19.03 20.25
CA GLN A 260 -26.19 19.51 21.38
C GLN A 260 -25.49 20.61 22.18
N ALA A 261 -24.17 20.56 22.27
CA ALA A 261 -23.35 21.60 22.90
C ALA A 261 -23.20 22.86 22.03
N GLY A 262 -23.78 22.90 20.82
CA GLY A 262 -23.70 24.05 19.93
C GLY A 262 -22.31 24.25 19.31
N ILE A 263 -21.50 23.20 19.19
CA ILE A 263 -20.18 23.31 18.56
C ILE A 263 -20.35 23.52 17.05
N GLU A 264 -20.05 24.73 16.59
CA GLU A 264 -20.21 25.14 15.18
C GLU A 264 -19.31 24.35 14.23
N THR A 265 -18.06 24.07 14.63
CA THR A 265 -17.08 23.37 13.79
C THR A 265 -16.58 22.12 14.46
N ILE A 266 -17.16 20.97 14.09
CA ILE A 266 -16.71 19.67 14.57
C ILE A 266 -15.53 19.18 13.73
N LYS A 267 -14.41 18.87 14.40
CA LYS A 267 -13.24 18.25 13.74
C LYS A 267 -13.17 16.75 14.06
N PRO A 268 -12.83 15.86 13.10
CA PRO A 268 -12.81 14.42 13.35
C PRO A 268 -11.92 13.97 14.52
N TRP A 269 -10.82 14.69 14.78
CA TRP A 269 -9.91 14.37 15.89
C TRP A 269 -10.60 14.47 17.27
N MET A 270 -11.64 15.30 17.39
CA MET A 270 -12.41 15.45 18.62
C MET A 270 -13.15 14.15 18.93
N LEU A 271 -13.70 13.51 17.90
CA LEU A 271 -14.52 12.29 18.01
C LEU A 271 -13.70 11.06 18.39
N ARG A 272 -12.39 11.09 18.17
CA ARG A 272 -11.44 10.04 18.56
C ARG A 272 -10.70 10.31 19.87
N SER A 273 -10.81 11.52 20.41
CA SER A 273 -10.12 11.92 21.64
C SER A 273 -10.48 11.05 22.85
N SER A 274 -9.66 11.06 23.91
CA SER A 274 -10.02 10.34 25.14
C SER A 274 -11.28 10.94 25.78
N HIS A 275 -12.02 10.18 26.60
CA HIS A 275 -13.20 10.73 27.29
C HIS A 275 -12.85 11.99 28.09
N LYS A 276 -11.70 11.99 28.78
CA LYS A 276 -11.23 13.14 29.57
C LYS A 276 -11.00 14.41 28.74
N VAL A 277 -10.64 14.26 27.46
CA VAL A 277 -10.42 15.38 26.55
C VAL A 277 -11.74 15.80 25.91
N PHE A 278 -12.60 14.84 25.58
CA PHE A 278 -13.90 15.12 24.95
C PHE A 278 -14.91 15.78 25.90
N SER A 279 -14.88 15.45 27.19
CA SER A 279 -15.83 15.94 28.18
C SER A 279 -15.42 17.26 28.85
N LYS A 280 -14.36 17.92 28.34
CA LYS A 280 -13.94 19.25 28.78
C LYS A 280 -14.50 20.28 27.82
#